data_AF-A0A7W7VKH3-F1
#
_entry.id   AF-A0A7W7VKH3-F1
#
_cell.length_a   1.000
_cell.length_b   1.000
_cell.length_c   1.000
_cell.angle_alpha   90.00
_cell.angle_beta   90.00
_cell.angle_gamma   90.00
#
_symmetry.space_group_name_H-M   'P 1'
#
loop_
_entity.id
_entity.type
_entity.pdbx_description
1 polymer ?
#
loop_
_entity_poly.entity_id
_entity_poly.type
_entity_poly.pdbx_seq_one_letter_code
_entity_poly.pdbx_strand_id
1 'polypeptide(L)'
;MGTGQQRLDEIAAIEFHGKVPAQITAYTVATQLFAHDVARELNHAEAAAESAMTQLKGHPLLLGIDIRARAWRVARHLREAKELAEGISAEAVKFNLQFRQEFLEALQALEQRSAKGKDYKGKVEL
;
A
#
# COMPACT_ATOMS: atom_id res chain seq x y z
N MET A 1 -13.37 -3.12 24.26
CA MET A 1 -12.20 -3.74 23.60
C MET A 1 -12.59 -4.03 22.15
N GLY A 2 -12.54 -3.02 21.27
CA GLY A 2 -12.83 -3.19 19.85
C GLY A 2 -11.60 -3.78 19.18
N THR A 3 -11.66 -5.07 18.89
CA THR A 3 -10.56 -5.87 18.35
C THR A 3 -10.14 -5.33 16.98
N GLY A 4 -8.83 -5.27 16.74
CA GLY A 4 -8.20 -4.65 15.58
C GLY A 4 -8.95 -4.88 14.28
N GLN A 5 -9.16 -3.79 13.54
CA GLN A 5 -9.55 -3.82 12.13
C GLN A 5 -8.85 -4.98 11.45
N GLN A 6 -9.64 -5.85 10.79
CA GLN A 6 -9.16 -7.02 10.07
C GLN A 6 -7.81 -6.71 9.42
N ARG A 7 -6.74 -7.29 9.96
CA ARG A 7 -5.44 -7.25 9.30
C ARG A 7 -5.65 -7.98 7.98
N LEU A 8 -5.62 -7.22 6.89
CA LEU A 8 -5.58 -7.82 5.58
C LEU A 8 -4.21 -8.48 5.47
N ASP A 9 -4.19 -9.81 5.45
CA ASP A 9 -2.95 -10.58 5.23
C ASP A 9 -2.38 -10.28 3.85
N GLU A 10 -3.25 -10.02 2.87
CA GLU A 10 -2.88 -9.68 1.50
C GLU A 10 -3.79 -8.58 0.94
N ILE A 11 -3.20 -7.54 0.35
CA ILE A 11 -3.94 -6.47 -0.34
C ILE A 11 -4.70 -7.05 -1.56
N ALA A 12 -4.13 -8.08 -2.19
CA ALA A 12 -4.72 -8.78 -3.34
C ALA A 12 -6.06 -9.47 -3.02
N ALA A 13 -6.37 -9.71 -1.74
CA ALA A 13 -7.63 -10.30 -1.32
C ALA A 13 -8.83 -9.32 -1.42
N ILE A 14 -8.60 -8.03 -1.72
CA ILE A 14 -9.67 -7.07 -1.94
C ILE A 14 -10.23 -7.25 -3.36
N GLU A 15 -11.25 -8.09 -3.46
CA GLU A 15 -11.97 -8.30 -4.72
C GLU A 15 -12.92 -7.14 -5.04
N PHE A 16 -12.97 -6.74 -6.32
CA PHE A 16 -13.85 -5.70 -6.82
C PHE A 16 -15.18 -6.28 -7.31
N HIS A 17 -16.19 -6.29 -6.45
CA HIS A 17 -17.55 -6.75 -6.76
C HIS A 17 -18.62 -5.82 -6.20
N GLY A 18 -19.59 -5.44 -7.03
CA GLY A 18 -20.74 -4.62 -6.60
C GLY A 18 -20.35 -3.17 -6.28
N LYS A 19 -20.11 -2.85 -5.00
CA LYS A 19 -19.78 -1.50 -4.52
C LYS A 19 -18.31 -1.13 -4.78
N VAL A 20 -17.96 -1.06 -6.06
CA VAL A 20 -16.60 -0.81 -6.56
C VAL A 20 -15.94 0.44 -5.95
N PRO A 21 -16.61 1.59 -5.76
CA PRO A 21 -15.98 2.76 -5.13
C PRO A 21 -15.47 2.52 -3.71
N ALA A 22 -16.23 1.78 -2.91
CA ALA A 22 -15.86 1.47 -1.53
C ALA A 22 -14.67 0.51 -1.48
N GLN A 23 -14.63 -0.46 -2.39
CA GLN A 23 -13.52 -1.42 -2.49
C GLN A 23 -12.24 -0.74 -2.98
N ILE A 24 -12.31 0.18 -3.95
CA ILE A 24 -11.14 0.97 -4.38
C ILE A 24 -10.63 1.85 -3.25
N THR A 25 -11.52 2.48 -2.49
CA THR A 25 -11.12 3.24 -1.30
C THR A 25 -10.42 2.33 -0.28
N ALA A 26 -10.95 1.13 -0.02
CA ALA A 26 -10.34 0.18 0.90
C ALA A 26 -8.96 -0.30 0.40
N TYR A 27 -8.84 -0.61 -0.89
CA TYR A 27 -7.59 -1.03 -1.54
C TYR A 27 -6.50 0.04 -1.44
N THR A 28 -6.84 1.28 -1.73
CA THR A 28 -5.88 2.40 -1.68
C THR A 28 -5.43 2.69 -0.26
N VAL A 29 -6.34 2.66 0.72
CA VAL A 29 -5.98 2.79 2.15
C VAL A 29 -5.09 1.64 2.61
N ALA A 30 -5.42 0.40 2.25
CA ALA A 30 -4.60 -0.77 2.61
C ALA A 30 -3.20 -0.68 1.98
N THR A 31 -3.11 -0.27 0.71
CA THR A 31 -1.84 -0.05 0.01
C THR A 31 -1.01 1.04 0.66
N GLN A 32 -1.64 2.15 1.06
CA GLN A 32 -0.99 3.26 1.75
C GLN A 32 -0.40 2.80 3.10
N LEU A 33 -1.17 2.08 3.90
CA LEU A 33 -0.72 1.57 5.20
C LEU A 33 0.44 0.57 5.05
N PHE A 34 0.32 -0.37 4.11
CA PHE A 34 1.37 -1.33 3.81
C PHE A 34 2.67 -0.64 3.38
N ALA A 35 2.58 0.35 2.49
CA ALA A 35 3.73 1.12 2.04
C ALA A 35 4.42 1.88 3.19
N HIS A 36 3.64 2.44 4.13
CA HIS A 36 4.19 3.06 5.34
C HIS A 36 4.88 2.06 6.28
N ASP A 37 4.29 0.87 6.48
CA ASP A 37 4.90 -0.18 7.28
C ASP A 37 6.22 -0.66 6.66
N VAL A 38 6.24 -0.88 5.34
CA VAL A 38 7.46 -1.24 4.60
C VAL A 38 8.52 -0.15 4.71
N ALA A 39 8.15 1.13 4.55
CA ALA A 39 9.08 2.24 4.71
C ALA A 39 9.69 2.29 6.13
N ARG A 40 8.89 2.02 7.17
CA ARG A 40 9.37 1.95 8.56
C ARG A 40 10.36 0.80 8.76
N GLU A 41 10.03 -0.40 8.27
CA GLU A 41 10.92 -1.57 8.36
C GLU A 41 12.23 -1.34 7.61
N LEU A 42 12.19 -0.76 6.42
CA LEU A 42 13.39 -0.43 5.64
C LEU A 42 14.27 0.60 6.36
N ASN A 43 13.68 1.59 7.01
CA ASN A 43 14.40 2.57 7.82
C ASN A 43 15.11 1.92 9.02
N HIS A 44 14.45 0.96 9.69
CA HIS A 44 15.08 0.20 10.76
C HIS A 44 16.19 -0.72 10.23
N ALA A 45 15.95 -1.40 9.10
CA ALA A 45 16.91 -2.27 8.46
C ALA A 45 18.16 -1.52 7.99
N GLU A 46 18.01 -0.30 7.47
CA GLU A 46 19.11 0.59 7.09
C GLU A 46 20.06 0.81 8.27
N ALA A 47 19.52 1.30 9.40
CA ALA A 47 20.29 1.59 10.60
C ALA A 47 20.93 0.32 11.20
N ALA A 48 20.18 -0.79 11.22
CA ALA A 48 20.67 -2.07 11.73
C ALA A 48 21.81 -2.63 10.86
N ALA A 49 21.66 -2.59 9.53
CA ALA A 49 22.66 -3.08 8.60
C ALA A 49 23.95 -2.25 8.67
N GLU A 50 23.84 -0.92 8.69
CA GLU A 50 25.00 -0.04 8.80
C GLU A 50 25.76 -0.28 10.12
N SER A 51 25.04 -0.38 11.23
CA SER A 51 25.62 -0.65 12.56
C SER A 51 26.32 -2.01 12.59
N ALA A 52 25.63 -3.08 12.19
CA ALA A 52 26.16 -4.45 12.21
C ALA A 52 27.40 -4.59 11.32
N MET A 53 27.39 -4.01 10.11
CA MET A 53 28.55 -4.06 9.23
C MET A 53 29.71 -3.25 9.78
N THR A 54 29.46 -2.08 10.37
CA THR A 54 30.53 -1.22 10.93
C THR A 54 31.25 -1.88 12.11
N GLN A 55 30.55 -2.72 12.89
CA GLN A 55 31.16 -3.49 13.99
C GLN A 55 32.20 -4.51 13.51
N LEU A 56 32.14 -4.94 12.24
CA LEU A 56 33.12 -5.87 11.66
C LEU A 56 34.44 -5.19 11.28
N LYS A 57 34.56 -3.87 11.46
CA LYS A 57 35.78 -3.13 11.14
C LYS A 57 36.98 -3.68 11.90
N GLY A 58 38.03 -4.06 11.15
CA GLY A 58 39.26 -4.62 11.73
C GLY A 58 39.21 -6.12 11.98
N HIS A 59 38.13 -6.80 11.57
CA HIS A 59 38.05 -8.25 11.65
C HIS A 59 39.12 -8.91 10.74
N PRO A 60 39.93 -9.85 11.24
CA PRO A 60 41.04 -10.44 10.48
C PRO A 60 40.61 -11.10 9.15
N LEU A 61 39.43 -11.72 9.11
CA LEU A 61 38.89 -12.34 7.89
C LEU A 61 38.43 -11.32 6.83
N LEU A 62 38.38 -10.03 7.16
CA LEU A 62 37.95 -8.95 6.26
C LEU A 62 39.10 -7.99 5.93
N LEU A 63 40.35 -8.42 6.14
CA LEU A 63 41.53 -7.64 5.76
C LEU A 63 41.51 -7.31 4.27
N GLY A 64 41.81 -6.05 3.94
CA GLY A 64 41.77 -5.53 2.56
C GLY A 64 40.38 -5.17 2.04
N ILE A 65 39.31 -5.37 2.83
CA ILE A 65 37.95 -4.98 2.46
C ILE A 65 37.59 -3.65 3.11
N ASP A 66 37.12 -2.69 2.31
CA ASP A 66 36.51 -1.47 2.85
C ASP A 66 35.08 -1.75 3.34
N ILE A 67 34.99 -2.08 4.62
CA ILE A 67 33.74 -2.38 5.31
C ILE A 67 32.82 -1.16 5.38
N ARG A 68 33.38 0.06 5.49
CA ARG A 68 32.57 1.29 5.54
C ARG A 68 31.90 1.54 4.20
N ALA A 69 32.63 1.39 3.11
CA ALA A 69 32.06 1.53 1.76
C ALA A 69 30.96 0.49 1.49
N ARG A 70 31.13 -0.75 1.98
CA ARG A 70 30.10 -1.80 1.86
C ARG A 70 28.88 -1.52 2.72
N ALA A 71 29.07 -1.13 3.98
CA ALA A 71 27.99 -0.73 4.88
C ALA A 71 27.16 0.41 4.30
N TRP A 72 27.84 1.46 3.82
CA TRP A 72 27.20 2.59 3.16
C TRP A 72 26.41 2.18 1.92
N ARG A 73 26.96 1.29 1.07
CA ARG A 73 26.27 0.82 -0.13
C ARG A 73 24.98 0.07 0.21
N VAL A 74 24.99 -0.78 1.23
CA VAL A 74 23.79 -1.51 1.69
C VAL A 74 22.77 -0.53 2.27
N ALA A 75 23.19 0.36 3.16
CA ALA A 75 22.34 1.39 3.74
C ALA A 75 21.68 2.26 2.66
N ARG A 76 22.45 2.66 1.63
CA ARG A 76 21.95 3.44 0.50
C ARG A 76 20.81 2.72 -0.24
N HIS A 77 20.95 1.43 -0.53
CA HIS A 77 19.90 0.68 -1.22
C HIS A 77 18.62 0.51 -0.37
N LEU A 78 18.77 0.36 0.95
CA LEU A 78 17.63 0.31 1.87
C LEU A 78 16.92 1.66 1.94
N ARG A 79 17.67 2.76 1.91
CA ARG A 79 17.13 4.12 1.82
C ARG A 79 16.39 4.37 0.51
N GLU A 80 16.99 4.00 -0.62
CA GLU A 80 16.33 4.09 -1.94
C GLU A 80 15.02 3.28 -1.96
N ALA A 81 15.03 2.06 -1.40
CA ALA A 81 13.82 1.25 -1.29
C ALA A 81 12.74 1.90 -0.40
N LYS A 82 13.14 2.55 0.69
CA LYS A 82 12.22 3.31 1.56
C LYS A 82 11.58 4.46 0.80
N GLU A 83 12.36 5.25 0.05
CA GLU A 83 11.86 6.35 -0.75
C GLU A 83 10.84 5.86 -1.80
N LEU A 84 11.10 4.71 -2.43
CA LEU A 84 10.15 4.08 -3.34
C LEU A 84 8.85 3.67 -2.62
N ALA A 85 8.94 3.11 -1.42
CA ALA A 85 7.76 2.77 -0.62
C ALA A 85 6.94 4.02 -0.25
N GLU A 86 7.58 5.11 0.15
CA GLU A 86 6.91 6.40 0.38
C GLU A 86 6.24 6.94 -0.91
N GLY A 87 6.90 6.76 -2.06
CA GLY A 87 6.33 7.06 -3.38
C GLY A 87 5.05 6.26 -3.68
N ILE A 88 5.04 4.96 -3.39
CA ILE A 88 3.85 4.10 -3.53
C ILE A 88 2.69 4.63 -2.68
N SER A 89 2.96 5.03 -1.43
CA SER A 89 1.95 5.62 -0.55
C SER A 89 1.33 6.88 -1.16
N ALA A 90 2.16 7.79 -1.68
CA ALA A 90 1.69 9.02 -2.33
C ALA A 90 0.87 8.75 -3.60
N GLU A 91 1.30 7.81 -4.44
CA GLU A 91 0.58 7.44 -5.67
C GLU A 91 -0.76 6.75 -5.35
N ALA A 92 -0.86 5.95 -4.28
CA ALA A 92 -2.11 5.35 -3.85
C ALA A 92 -3.19 6.40 -3.51
N VAL A 93 -2.79 7.50 -2.86
CA VAL A 93 -3.68 8.63 -2.54
C VAL A 93 -4.12 9.36 -3.81
N LYS A 94 -3.17 9.66 -4.72
CA LYS A 94 -3.48 10.32 -5.99
C LYS A 94 -4.44 9.49 -6.84
N PHE A 95 -4.18 8.18 -6.95
CA PHE A 95 -5.04 7.25 -7.67
C PHE A 95 -6.48 7.27 -7.12
N ASN A 96 -6.66 7.23 -5.79
CA ASN A 96 -8.00 7.28 -5.20
C ASN A 96 -8.72 8.61 -5.53
N LEU A 97 -8.00 9.74 -5.49
CA LEU A 97 -8.55 11.05 -5.82
C LEU A 97 -8.96 11.13 -7.30
N GLN A 98 -8.09 10.71 -8.21
CA GLN A 98 -8.37 10.67 -9.65
C GLN A 98 -9.57 9.77 -9.95
N PHE A 99 -9.61 8.57 -9.34
CA PHE A 99 -10.74 7.66 -9.49
C PHE A 99 -12.06 8.31 -9.08
N ARG A 100 -12.07 9.02 -7.94
CA ARG A 100 -13.27 9.72 -7.47
C ARG A 100 -13.65 10.91 -8.35
N GLN A 101 -12.70 11.57 -9.00
CA GLN A 101 -12.99 12.68 -9.92
C GLN A 101 -13.57 12.17 -11.24
N GLU A 102 -13.01 11.10 -11.79
CA GLU A 102 -13.34 10.64 -13.15
C GLU A 102 -14.54 9.68 -13.18
N PHE A 103 -14.73 8.86 -12.13
CA PHE A 103 -15.66 7.73 -12.19
C PHE A 103 -16.82 7.82 -11.20
N LEU A 104 -16.77 8.70 -10.20
CA LEU A 104 -17.80 8.74 -9.15
C LEU A 104 -19.15 9.18 -9.71
N GLU A 105 -19.20 10.17 -10.59
CA GLU A 105 -20.44 10.63 -11.22
C GLU A 105 -21.07 9.54 -12.10
N ALA A 106 -20.24 8.87 -12.92
CA ALA A 106 -20.69 7.78 -13.79
C ALA A 106 -21.24 6.60 -12.97
N LEU A 107 -20.59 6.25 -11.86
CA LEU A 107 -21.02 5.16 -10.98
C LEU A 107 -22.30 5.52 -10.21
N GLN A 108 -22.43 6.76 -9.73
CA GLN A 108 -23.67 7.22 -9.09
C GLN A 108 -24.86 7.20 -10.07
N ALA A 109 -24.64 7.59 -11.32
CA ALA A 109 -25.67 7.53 -12.36
C ALA A 109 -26.12 6.07 -12.66
N LEU A 110 -25.19 5.12 -12.65
CA LEU A 110 -25.49 3.69 -12.80
C LEU A 110 -26.28 3.13 -11.61
N GLU A 111 -25.88 3.48 -10.38
CA GLU A 111 -26.61 3.05 -9.17
C GLU A 111 -28.06 3.56 -9.18
N GLN A 112 -28.28 4.84 -9.51
CA GLN A 112 -29.61 5.44 -9.61
C GLN A 112 -30.50 4.75 -10.67
N ARG A 113 -29.92 4.39 -11.84
CA ARG A 113 -30.64 3.64 -12.87
C ARG A 113 -31.03 2.23 -12.41
N SER A 114 -30.14 1.54 -11.70
CA SER A 114 -30.38 0.19 -11.19
C SER A 114 -31.47 0.15 -10.11
N ALA A 115 -31.56 1.19 -9.27
CA ALA A 115 -32.58 1.31 -8.23
C ALA A 115 -33.98 1.49 -8.84
N LYS A 116 -34.09 2.31 -9.89
CA LYS A 116 -35.36 2.62 -10.56
C LYS A 116 -36.00 1.40 -11.26
N GLY A 117 -35.21 0.41 -11.65
CA GLY A 117 -35.70 -0.84 -12.26
C GLY A 117 -36.31 -1.85 -11.28
N LYS A 118 -36.01 -1.75 -9.97
CA LYS A 118 -36.51 -2.69 -8.95
C LYS A 118 -37.89 -2.32 -8.39
N ASP A 119 -38.37 -1.11 -8.63
CA ASP A 119 -39.65 -0.61 -8.10
C ASP A 119 -40.89 -0.99 -8.94
N TYR A 120 -40.74 -1.76 -10.03
CA TYR A 120 -41.90 -2.20 -10.82
C TYR A 120 -42.61 -3.40 -10.17
N LYS A 121 -43.44 -3.13 -9.14
CA LYS A 121 -44.49 -4.04 -8.64
C LYS A 121 -45.76 -3.92 -9.49
N GLY A 122 -45.65 -4.19 -10.79
CA GLY A 122 -46.84 -4.33 -11.64
C GLY A 122 -47.50 -5.68 -11.36
N LYS A 123 -48.71 -5.69 -10.76
CA LYS A 123 -49.58 -6.87 -10.81
C LYS A 123 -49.87 -7.16 -12.28
N VAL A 124 -49.40 -8.30 -12.78
CA VAL A 124 -49.85 -8.85 -14.06
C VAL A 124 -51.21 -9.47 -13.78
N GLU A 125 -52.28 -8.82 -14.22
CA GLU A 125 -53.58 -9.49 -14.30
C GLU A 125 -53.53 -10.44 -15.51
N LEU A 126 -53.67 -11.73 -15.23
CA LEU A 126 -53.81 -12.83 -16.20
C LEU A 126 -55.26 -12.94 -16.65
#